data_AF-A0A7K8GNJ4-F1
#
_entry.id   AF-A0A7K8GNJ4-F1
#
_cell.length_a   1.000
_cell.length_b   1.000
_cell.length_c   1.000
_cell.angle_alpha   90.00
_cell.angle_beta   90.00
_cell.angle_gamma   90.00
#
_symmetry.space_group_name_H-M   'P 1'
#
loop_
_entity.id
_entity.type
_entity.pdbx_description
1 polymer ?
#
loop_
_entity_poly.entity_id
_entity_poly.type
_entity_poly.pdbx_seq_one_letter_code
_entity_poly.pdbx_strand_id
1 'polypeptide(L)'
;DVFQSHEEDDRKVRRREKNRVAAQRSRKKQTQKADKLHEEYESLEQENTSLKREIGKLTDEMKHLSEVLKDHEKICPLLHCTMNFVTIPRPDALASCLPR
;
A
#
# COMPACT_ATOMS: atom_id res chain seq x y z
N ASP A 1 60.01 -11.27 -31.05
CA ASP A 1 58.70 -10.65 -31.36
C ASP A 1 57.48 -11.59 -31.27
N VAL A 2 57.50 -12.84 -31.79
CA VAL A 2 56.32 -13.74 -31.79
C VAL A 2 55.82 -14.15 -30.38
N PHE A 3 56.73 -14.42 -29.44
CA PHE A 3 56.37 -14.77 -28.06
C PHE A 3 55.70 -13.61 -27.29
N GLN A 4 56.07 -12.37 -27.58
CA GLN A 4 55.43 -11.18 -26.99
C GLN A 4 54.00 -10.98 -27.51
N SER A 5 53.76 -11.27 -28.79
CA SER A 5 52.41 -11.23 -29.39
C SER A 5 51.46 -12.23 -28.75
N HIS A 6 51.93 -13.46 -28.45
CA HIS A 6 51.10 -14.49 -27.83
C HIS A 6 50.65 -14.11 -26.40
N GLU A 7 51.56 -13.57 -25.59
CA GLU A 7 51.26 -13.08 -24.23
C GLU A 7 50.30 -11.87 -24.23
N GLU A 8 50.33 -11.04 -25.26
CA GLU A 8 49.36 -9.94 -25.44
C GLU A 8 47.97 -10.45 -25.80
N ASP A 9 47.87 -11.47 -26.66
CA ASP A 9 46.59 -12.11 -27.01
C ASP A 9 45.96 -12.80 -25.80
N ASP A 10 46.74 -13.52 -24.99
CA ASP A 10 46.25 -14.14 -23.75
C ASP A 10 45.73 -13.08 -22.74
N ARG A 11 46.42 -11.95 -22.61
CA ARG A 11 45.95 -10.82 -21.80
C ARG A 11 44.66 -10.23 -22.34
N LYS A 12 44.52 -10.12 -23.65
CA LYS A 12 43.30 -9.62 -24.32
C LYS A 12 42.12 -10.56 -24.10
N VAL A 13 42.32 -11.87 -24.21
CA VAL A 13 41.31 -12.90 -23.93
C VAL A 13 40.86 -12.80 -22.47
N ARG A 14 41.80 -12.75 -21.51
CA ARG A 14 41.47 -12.59 -20.08
C ARG A 14 40.70 -11.30 -19.80
N ARG A 15 41.04 -10.18 -20.47
CA ARG A 15 40.32 -8.91 -20.34
C ARG A 15 38.90 -8.99 -20.88
N ARG A 16 38.70 -9.60 -22.05
CA ARG A 16 37.37 -9.81 -22.64
C ARG A 16 36.50 -10.67 -21.73
N GLU A 17 37.06 -11.75 -21.18
CA GLU A 17 36.32 -12.64 -20.29
C GLU A 17 35.89 -11.92 -18.99
N LYS A 18 36.79 -11.15 -18.38
CA LYS A 18 36.44 -10.29 -17.22
C LYS A 18 35.33 -9.29 -17.56
N ASN A 19 35.41 -8.63 -18.73
CA ASN A 19 34.38 -7.69 -19.16
C ASN A 19 33.05 -8.39 -19.46
N ARG A 20 33.08 -9.58 -20.08
CA ARG A 20 31.88 -10.39 -20.35
C ARG A 20 31.13 -10.72 -19.06
N VAL A 21 31.85 -11.17 -18.04
CA VAL A 21 31.28 -11.45 -16.71
C VAL A 21 30.77 -10.16 -16.05
N ALA A 22 31.52 -9.05 -16.12
CA ALA A 22 31.09 -7.78 -15.56
C ALA A 22 29.80 -7.26 -16.23
N ALA A 23 29.71 -7.34 -17.56
CA ALA A 23 28.52 -6.96 -18.32
C ALA A 23 27.32 -7.86 -18.01
N GLN A 24 27.54 -9.17 -17.86
CA GLN A 24 26.49 -10.11 -17.45
C GLN A 24 25.97 -9.79 -16.04
N ARG A 25 26.87 -9.53 -15.08
CA ARG A 25 26.49 -9.12 -13.71
C ARG A 25 25.74 -7.80 -13.69
N SER A 26 26.18 -6.82 -14.48
CA SER A 26 25.50 -5.52 -14.60
C SER A 26 24.08 -5.67 -15.15
N ARG A 27 23.93 -6.40 -16.26
CA ARG A 27 22.61 -6.72 -16.83
C ARG A 27 21.72 -7.45 -15.84
N LYS A 28 22.23 -8.49 -15.18
CA LYS A 28 21.47 -9.23 -14.15
C LYS A 28 21.02 -8.31 -13.01
N LYS A 29 21.90 -7.44 -12.52
CA LYS A 29 21.57 -6.48 -11.46
C LYS A 29 20.48 -5.49 -11.90
N GLN A 30 20.51 -5.06 -13.16
CA GLN A 30 19.49 -4.16 -13.71
C GLN A 30 18.14 -4.87 -13.84
N THR A 31 18.11 -6.10 -14.38
CA THR A 31 16.89 -6.92 -14.46
C THR A 31 16.30 -7.16 -13.08
N GLN A 32 17.11 -7.62 -12.12
CA GLN A 32 16.65 -7.84 -10.74
C GLN A 32 16.08 -6.58 -10.07
N LYS A 33 16.63 -5.40 -10.39
CA LYS A 33 16.08 -4.14 -9.89
C LYS A 33 14.71 -3.85 -10.50
N ALA A 34 14.55 -4.09 -11.80
CA ALA A 34 13.26 -3.92 -12.47
C ALA A 34 12.22 -4.91 -11.93
N ASP A 35 12.59 -6.18 -11.78
CA ASP A 35 11.71 -7.23 -11.25
C ASP A 35 11.24 -6.87 -9.83
N LYS A 36 12.16 -6.49 -8.95
CA LYS A 36 11.81 -6.08 -7.58
C LYS A 36 10.86 -4.88 -7.55
N LEU A 37 11.09 -3.88 -8.41
CA LEU A 37 10.20 -2.71 -8.49
C LEU A 37 8.80 -3.11 -8.99
N HIS A 38 8.73 -4.07 -9.92
CA HIS A 38 7.47 -4.57 -10.43
C HIS A 38 6.70 -5.35 -9.36
N GLU A 39 7.37 -6.27 -8.64
CA GLU A 39 6.78 -7.03 -7.53
C GLU A 39 6.24 -6.09 -6.44
N GLU A 40 7.01 -5.05 -6.06
CA GLU A 40 6.58 -4.06 -5.08
C GLU A 40 5.37 -3.25 -5.56
N TYR A 41 5.37 -2.85 -6.83
CA TYR A 41 4.23 -2.17 -7.45
C TYR A 41 2.97 -3.04 -7.41
N GLU A 42 3.06 -4.31 -7.83
CA GLU A 42 1.92 -5.22 -7.85
C GLU A 42 1.38 -5.48 -6.45
N SER A 43 2.27 -5.64 -5.46
CA SER A 43 1.88 -5.80 -4.06
C SER A 43 1.11 -4.58 -3.55
N LEU A 44 1.61 -3.37 -3.84
CA LEU A 44 0.94 -2.13 -3.44
C LEU A 44 -0.40 -1.94 -4.18
N GLU A 45 -0.50 -2.33 -5.44
CA GLU A 45 -1.75 -2.26 -6.19
C GLU A 45 -2.80 -3.22 -5.61
N GLN A 46 -2.39 -4.44 -5.25
CA GLN A 46 -3.26 -5.40 -4.57
C GLN A 46 -3.74 -4.87 -3.21
N GLU A 47 -2.83 -4.33 -2.39
CA GLU A 47 -3.21 -3.74 -1.10
C GLU A 47 -4.16 -2.55 -1.28
N ASN A 48 -3.89 -1.67 -2.24
CA ASN A 48 -4.72 -0.51 -2.54
C ASN A 48 -6.14 -0.91 -2.94
N THR A 49 -6.27 -1.92 -3.81
CA THR A 49 -7.59 -2.44 -4.21
C THR A 49 -8.33 -3.08 -3.04
N SER A 50 -7.63 -3.80 -2.16
CA SER A 50 -8.21 -4.38 -0.94
C SER A 50 -8.73 -3.29 0.01
N LEU A 51 -7.91 -2.28 0.29
CA LEU A 51 -8.28 -1.16 1.15
C LEU A 51 -9.47 -0.36 0.59
N LYS A 52 -9.48 -0.06 -0.71
CA LYS A 52 -10.62 0.61 -1.36
C LYS A 52 -11.91 -0.20 -1.23
N ARG A 53 -11.84 -1.53 -1.36
CA ARG A 53 -12.99 -2.41 -1.16
C ARG A 53 -13.50 -2.34 0.28
N GLU A 54 -12.59 -2.36 1.25
CA GLU A 54 -12.95 -2.28 2.67
C GLU A 54 -13.57 -0.93 3.03
N ILE A 55 -13.02 0.17 2.53
CA ILE A 55 -13.61 1.51 2.65
C ILE A 55 -15.03 1.52 2.10
N GLY A 56 -15.26 0.92 0.93
CA GLY A 56 -16.59 0.81 0.33
C GLY A 56 -17.57 0.08 1.24
N LYS A 57 -17.20 -1.11 1.72
CA LYS A 57 -18.02 -1.90 2.64
C LYS A 57 -18.37 -1.15 3.93
N LEU A 58 -17.38 -0.54 4.57
CA LEU A 58 -17.58 0.21 5.81
C LEU A 58 -18.45 1.45 5.59
N THR A 59 -18.32 2.11 4.44
CA THR A 59 -19.16 3.25 4.07
C THR A 59 -20.61 2.82 3.88
N ASP A 60 -20.84 1.70 3.20
CA ASP A 60 -22.18 1.14 3.00
C ASP A 60 -22.82 0.72 4.34
N GLU A 61 -22.04 0.08 5.22
CA GLU A 61 -22.49 -0.31 6.56
C GLU A 61 -22.82 0.90 7.42
N MET A 62 -21.96 1.93 7.44
CA MET A 62 -22.23 3.17 8.15
C MET A 62 -23.52 3.85 7.66
N LYS A 63 -23.72 3.89 6.33
CA LYS A 63 -24.93 4.46 5.73
C LYS A 63 -26.16 3.66 6.13
N HIS A 64 -26.09 2.34 6.03
CA HIS A 64 -27.19 1.45 6.41
C HIS A 64 -27.58 1.61 7.89
N LEU A 65 -26.60 1.59 8.81
CA LEU A 65 -26.85 1.80 10.23
C LEU A 65 -27.42 3.18 10.53
N SER A 66 -26.95 4.21 9.81
CA SER A 66 -27.48 5.56 9.93
C SER A 66 -28.94 5.66 9.46
N GLU A 67 -29.30 4.96 8.39
CA GLU A 67 -30.69 4.88 7.90
C GLU A 67 -31.59 4.15 8.90
N VAL A 68 -31.15 2.99 9.40
CA VAL A 68 -31.85 2.22 10.44
C VAL A 68 -32.09 3.07 11.68
N LEU A 69 -31.08 3.82 12.12
CA LEU A 69 -31.18 4.70 13.28
C LEU A 69 -32.16 5.84 13.04
N LYS A 70 -32.09 6.52 11.88
CA LYS A 70 -33.05 7.58 11.51
C LYS A 70 -34.49 7.08 11.44
N ASP A 71 -34.70 5.85 10.97
CA ASP A 71 -36.03 5.26 10.92
C ASP A 71 -36.54 4.90 12.31
N HIS A 72 -35.67 4.41 13.20
CA HIS A 72 -36.00 4.19 14.60
C HIS A 72 -36.33 5.50 15.33
N GLU A 73 -35.59 6.59 15.09
CA GLU A 73 -35.82 7.89 15.73
C GLU A 73 -37.26 8.37 15.56
N LYS A 74 -37.88 8.12 14.39
CA LYS A 74 -39.28 8.48 14.07
C LYS A 74 -40.33 7.76 14.93
N ILE A 75 -39.96 6.65 15.58
CA ILE A 75 -40.89 5.86 16.40
C ILE A 75 -40.37 5.70 17.84
N CYS A 76 -39.21 6.29 18.15
CA CYS A 76 -38.55 6.13 19.43
C CYS A 76 -39.38 6.78 20.55
N PRO A 77 -39.97 6.01 21.49
CA PRO A 77 -40.76 6.59 22.57
C PRO A 77 -39.94 7.51 23.46
N LEU A 78 -38.62 7.31 23.55
CA LEU A 78 -37.73 8.17 24.33
C LEU A 78 -37.50 9.55 23.70
N LEU A 79 -37.66 9.67 22.37
CA LEU A 79 -37.58 10.96 21.66
C LEU A 79 -38.97 11.60 21.48
N HIS A 80 -40.02 10.77 21.37
CA HIS A 80 -41.37 11.22 21.02
C HIS A 80 -42.34 11.31 22.20
N CYS A 81 -42.06 10.67 23.34
CA CYS A 81 -42.70 11.01 24.61
C CYS A 81 -41.81 11.98 25.37
N THR A 82 -42.33 13.16 25.70
CA THR A 82 -41.79 14.05 26.72
C THR A 82 -41.99 13.43 28.10
N MET A 83 -41.39 12.27 28.36
CA MET A 83 -41.21 11.79 29.72
C MET A 83 -39.83 12.26 30.14
N ASN A 84 -39.84 13.24 31.05
CA ASN A 84 -38.70 13.88 31.69
C ASN A 84 -37.70 12.87 32.27
N PHE A 85 -36.87 12.28 31.42
CA PHE A 85 -35.56 11.83 31.84
C PHE A 85 -34.61 12.92 31.38
N VAL A 86 -34.13 13.69 32.35
CA VAL A 86 -33.07 14.69 32.24
C VAL A 86 -32.24 14.44 31.00
N THR A 87 -32.32 15.36 30.03
CA THR A 87 -31.44 15.44 28.88
C THR A 87 -30.01 15.52 29.43
N ILE A 88 -29.36 14.38 29.59
CA ILE A 88 -27.91 14.33 29.74
C ILE A 88 -27.41 14.84 28.39
N PRO A 89 -26.69 15.97 28.34
CA PRO A 89 -26.07 16.40 27.10
C PRO A 89 -25.20 15.23 26.65
N ARG A 90 -25.48 14.70 25.46
CA ARG A 90 -24.59 13.74 24.80
C ARG A 90 -23.20 14.40 24.84
N PRO A 91 -22.20 13.84 25.54
CA PRO A 91 -20.87 14.39 25.44
C PRO A 91 -20.48 14.23 23.97
N ASP A 92 -20.12 15.34 23.31
CA ASP A 92 -19.36 15.32 22.08
C ASP A 92 -17.99 14.66 22.34
N ALA A 93 -18.00 13.34 22.54
CA ALA A 93 -16.89 12.49 22.18
C ALA A 93 -17.08 12.26 20.68
N LEU A 94 -16.53 13.10 19.81
CA LEU A 94 -15.15 12.98 19.34
C LEU A 94 -14.61 14.34 18.85
N ALA A 95 -14.45 15.30 19.76
CA ALA A 95 -13.61 16.48 19.54
C ALA A 95 -12.43 16.47 20.53
N SER A 96 -11.52 15.52 20.39
CA SER A 96 -10.24 15.54 21.09
C SER A 96 -9.11 14.96 20.24
N CYS A 97 -8.42 15.90 19.59
CA CYS A 97 -6.96 16.00 19.57
C CYS A 97 -6.16 14.77 19.12
N LEU A 98 -5.84 14.70 17.82
CA LEU A 98 -4.58 14.10 17.38
C LEU A 98 -3.45 15.12 17.60
N PRO A 99 -2.36 14.77 18.31
CA PRO A 99 -1.18 15.62 18.39
C PRO A 99 -0.44 15.62 17.04
N ARG A 100 0.03 16.79 16.64
CA ARG A 100 1.11 16.96 15.67
C ARG A 100 2.30 17.62 16.36
#